data_AF-A0A3S8R2L3-F1
#
_entry.id   AF-A0A3S8R2L3-F1
#
_cell.length_a   1.000
_cell.length_b   1.000
_cell.length_c   1.000
_cell.angle_alpha   90.00
_cell.angle_beta   90.00
_cell.angle_gamma   90.00
#
_symmetry.space_group_name_H-M   'P 1'
#
loop_
_entity.id
_entity.type
_entity.pdbx_description
1 polymer ?
#
loop_
_entity_poly.entity_id
_entity_poly.type
_entity_poly.pdbx_seq_one_letter_code
_entity_poly.pdbx_strand_id
1 'polypeptide(L)'
;MARRENPEINAGSMADIAFLLLIFFLVTTTMDVDSGIPKKLAEKTDVKPPIIKEKNIFQVSINRNNQLLVEDQAMELKDLKDAAIKFIDNGGGIGNPMPGMEAGTTCNYCKGDKDPESSDHPTKAVISVESDRGTEYGTYVAVQNELLRAYTELRNRLCQEKYGMSFTELEQAFKDSARKDESLRKKVEDIKASYPQIISDTDPTNVQ
;
A
#
# COMPACT_ATOMS: atom_id res chain seq x y z
N MET A 1 81.10 -0.83 -5.91
CA MET A 1 79.73 -0.72 -5.35
C MET A 1 78.96 -1.95 -5.80
N ALA A 2 78.64 -2.86 -4.89
CA ALA A 2 77.84 -4.04 -5.21
C ALA A 2 76.39 -3.59 -5.46
N ARG A 3 75.89 -3.77 -6.69
CA ARG A 3 74.46 -3.64 -6.98
C ARG A 3 73.77 -4.84 -6.31
N ARG A 4 73.00 -4.59 -5.25
CA ARG A 4 71.97 -5.51 -4.80
C ARG A 4 70.90 -5.52 -5.89
N GLU A 5 70.76 -6.62 -6.61
CA GLU A 5 69.58 -6.85 -7.42
C GLU A 5 68.38 -6.92 -6.48
N ASN A 6 67.36 -6.11 -6.77
CA ASN A 6 66.13 -6.13 -5.98
C ASN A 6 65.48 -7.51 -6.15
N PRO A 7 65.02 -8.14 -5.07
CA PRO A 7 64.35 -9.43 -5.17
C PRO A 7 63.10 -9.29 -6.04
N GLU A 8 63.03 -10.07 -7.12
CA GLU A 8 61.87 -10.14 -7.99
C GLU A 8 60.69 -10.72 -7.22
N ILE A 9 59.58 -9.98 -7.19
CA ILE A 9 58.36 -10.44 -6.55
C ILE A 9 57.71 -11.46 -7.47
N ASN A 10 57.34 -12.63 -6.94
CA ASN A 10 56.77 -13.72 -7.70
C ASN A 10 55.36 -13.34 -8.21
N ALA A 11 55.31 -12.75 -9.40
CA ALA A 11 54.09 -12.22 -10.01
C ALA A 11 53.08 -13.32 -10.37
N GLY A 12 53.55 -14.55 -10.63
CA GLY A 12 52.67 -15.69 -10.90
C GLY A 12 51.82 -16.05 -9.69
N SER A 13 52.42 -16.09 -8.50
CA SER A 13 51.72 -16.40 -7.25
C SER A 13 50.74 -15.30 -6.83
N MET A 14 51.07 -14.04 -7.08
CA MET A 14 50.14 -12.92 -6.83
C MET A 14 48.97 -12.91 -7.82
N ALA A 15 49.21 -13.23 -9.08
CA ALA A 15 48.17 -13.27 -10.11
C ALA A 15 47.13 -14.36 -9.84
N ASP A 16 47.58 -15.53 -9.39
CA ASP A 16 46.69 -16.67 -9.12
C ASP A 16 45.78 -16.41 -7.92
N ILE A 17 46.33 -15.85 -6.83
CA ILE A 17 45.55 -15.44 -5.65
C ILE A 17 44.55 -14.35 -6.01
N ALA A 18 44.95 -13.35 -6.79
CA ALA A 18 44.04 -12.28 -7.23
C ALA A 18 42.90 -12.82 -8.11
N PHE A 19 43.18 -13.79 -8.98
CA PHE A 19 42.20 -14.41 -9.86
C PHE A 19 41.18 -15.26 -9.10
N LEU A 20 41.64 -16.07 -8.14
CA LEU A 20 40.77 -16.86 -7.28
C LEU A 20 39.87 -15.97 -6.41
N LEU A 21 40.39 -14.86 -5.88
CA LEU A 21 39.57 -13.90 -5.15
C LEU A 21 38.54 -13.22 -6.05
N LEU A 22 38.87 -12.91 -7.30
CA LEU A 22 37.93 -12.35 -8.26
C LEU A 22 36.79 -13.31 -8.59
N ILE A 23 37.10 -14.60 -8.84
CA ILE A 23 36.08 -15.63 -9.05
C ILE A 23 35.25 -15.83 -7.78
N PHE A 24 35.89 -15.87 -6.61
CA PHE A 24 35.19 -15.98 -5.34
C PHE A 24 34.20 -14.82 -5.16
N PHE A 25 34.62 -13.57 -5.39
CA PHE A 25 33.72 -12.42 -5.35
C PHE A 25 32.64 -12.52 -6.41
N LEU A 26 32.96 -12.87 -7.66
CA LEU A 26 31.98 -13.00 -8.74
C LEU A 26 30.91 -14.08 -8.46
N VAL A 27 31.31 -15.21 -7.88
CA VAL A 27 30.42 -16.36 -7.59
C VAL A 27 29.62 -16.15 -6.30
N THR A 28 30.19 -15.46 -5.31
CA THR A 28 29.51 -15.18 -4.04
C THR A 28 28.68 -13.90 -4.07
N THR A 29 28.89 -13.01 -5.05
CA THR A 29 27.97 -11.90 -5.32
C THR A 29 26.75 -12.41 -6.06
N THR A 30 25.73 -12.85 -5.32
CA THR A 30 24.38 -12.89 -5.87
C THR A 30 23.88 -11.45 -5.98
N MET A 31 23.55 -11.00 -7.19
CA MET A 31 22.71 -9.81 -7.34
C MET A 31 21.27 -10.24 -7.08
N ASP A 32 20.92 -10.43 -5.81
CA ASP A 32 19.53 -10.57 -5.42
C ASP A 32 18.85 -9.22 -5.62
N VAL A 33 18.03 -9.13 -6.66
CA VAL A 33 17.12 -7.99 -6.84
C VAL A 33 15.99 -8.17 -5.83
N ASP A 34 16.16 -7.51 -4.68
CA ASP A 34 15.09 -7.35 -3.69
C ASP A 34 13.90 -6.66 -4.37
N SER A 35 12.93 -7.47 -4.79
CA SER A 35 11.67 -7.00 -5.36
C SER A 35 10.64 -6.95 -4.24
N GLY A 36 10.23 -5.74 -3.90
CA GLY A 36 9.34 -5.47 -2.76
C GLY A 36 8.38 -4.33 -3.05
N ILE A 37 7.27 -4.28 -2.32
CA ILE A 37 6.39 -3.11 -2.32
C ILE A 37 6.96 -2.11 -1.30
N PRO A 38 7.40 -0.91 -1.74
CA PRO A 38 7.85 0.11 -0.79
C PRO A 38 6.66 0.63 0.03
N LYS A 39 6.57 0.24 1.29
CA LYS A 39 5.54 0.72 2.24
C LYS A 39 6.21 1.55 3.33
N LYS A 40 5.72 2.78 3.52
CA LYS A 40 6.12 3.60 4.67
C LYS A 40 5.24 3.21 5.86
N LEU A 41 5.87 2.68 6.90
CA LEU A 41 5.18 2.41 8.16
C LEU A 41 4.81 3.73 8.85
N ALA A 42 3.67 3.75 9.52
CA ALA A 42 3.29 4.87 10.38
C ALA A 42 4.23 4.94 11.59
N GLU A 43 4.47 6.16 12.08
CA GLU A 43 5.23 6.38 13.31
C GLU A 43 4.43 5.84 14.49
N LYS A 44 5.09 5.05 15.36
CA LYS A 44 4.46 4.55 16.58
C LYS A 44 4.11 5.75 17.46
N THR A 45 2.82 5.93 17.72
CA THR A 45 2.30 6.98 18.59
C THR A 45 1.85 6.34 19.90
N ASP A 46 2.18 6.94 21.05
CA ASP A 46 1.80 6.41 22.38
C ASP A 46 0.30 6.60 22.72
N VAL A 47 -0.48 7.14 21.79
CA VAL A 47 -1.93 7.30 21.93
C VAL A 47 -2.60 5.96 21.62
N LYS A 48 -3.41 5.45 22.57
CA LYS A 48 -4.18 4.22 22.33
C LYS A 48 -5.02 4.38 21.06
N PRO A 49 -4.98 3.42 20.13
CA PRO A 49 -5.79 3.49 18.93
C PRO A 49 -7.27 3.62 19.31
N PRO A 50 -8.03 4.49 18.62
CA PRO A 50 -9.45 4.62 18.87
C PRO A 50 -10.15 3.28 18.62
N ILE A 51 -11.18 2.97 19.41
CA ILE A 51 -11.99 1.78 19.21
C ILE A 51 -12.76 1.96 17.90
N ILE A 52 -12.36 1.22 16.87
CA ILE A 52 -13.04 1.17 15.58
C ILE A 52 -14.20 0.17 15.72
N LYS A 53 -15.38 0.51 15.20
CA LYS A 53 -16.50 -0.44 15.16
C LYS A 53 -16.18 -1.55 14.16
N GLU A 54 -16.52 -2.79 14.47
CA GLU A 54 -16.26 -3.96 13.61
C GLU A 54 -16.82 -3.78 12.20
N LYS A 55 -18.04 -3.25 12.05
CA LYS A 55 -18.65 -2.93 10.74
C LYS A 55 -17.90 -1.94 9.86
N ASN A 56 -16.92 -1.22 10.41
CA ASN A 56 -16.06 -0.30 9.66
C ASN A 56 -14.74 -0.96 9.24
N ILE A 57 -14.55 -2.24 9.54
CA ILE A 57 -13.41 -3.05 9.13
C ILE A 57 -13.87 -3.94 7.99
N PHE A 58 -13.18 -3.86 6.86
CA PHE A 58 -13.33 -4.78 5.74
C PHE A 58 -12.21 -5.82 5.82
N GLN A 59 -12.53 -7.04 6.24
CA GLN A 59 -11.54 -8.08 6.46
C GLN A 59 -11.33 -8.88 5.17
N VAL A 60 -10.08 -8.89 4.70
CA VAL A 60 -9.63 -9.67 3.54
C VAL A 60 -8.54 -10.63 4.02
N SER A 61 -8.87 -11.90 4.14
CA SER A 61 -7.94 -12.96 4.54
C SER A 61 -7.50 -13.77 3.32
N ILE A 62 -6.20 -14.06 3.24
CA ILE A 62 -5.60 -14.89 2.20
C ILE A 62 -5.04 -16.15 2.84
N ASN A 63 -5.48 -17.31 2.38
CA ASN A 63 -5.01 -18.59 2.90
C ASN A 63 -3.79 -19.13 2.14
N ARG A 64 -3.21 -20.23 2.65
CA ARG A 64 -2.07 -20.94 2.02
C ARG A 64 -2.33 -21.46 0.62
N ASN A 65 -3.59 -21.64 0.25
CA ASN A 65 -4.00 -22.11 -1.08
C ASN A 65 -4.27 -20.93 -2.04
N ASN A 66 -3.85 -19.71 -1.68
CA ASN A 66 -4.09 -18.48 -2.45
C ASN A 66 -5.58 -18.15 -2.66
N GLN A 67 -6.46 -18.63 -1.78
CA GLN A 67 -7.89 -18.31 -1.82
C GLN A 67 -8.17 -17.12 -0.92
N LEU A 68 -9.07 -16.24 -1.38
CA LEU A 68 -9.50 -15.08 -0.62
C LEU A 68 -10.78 -15.39 0.16
N LEU A 69 -10.78 -14.97 1.42
CA LEU A 69 -11.95 -14.93 2.28
C LEU A 69 -12.20 -13.46 2.64
N VAL A 70 -13.34 -12.93 2.22
CA VAL A 70 -13.72 -11.52 2.39
C VAL A 70 -15.00 -11.49 3.20
N GLU A 71 -15.02 -10.83 4.36
CA GLU A 71 -16.19 -10.82 5.27
C GLU A 71 -16.73 -12.25 5.55
N ASP A 72 -15.83 -13.19 5.85
CA ASP A 72 -16.12 -14.61 6.07
C ASP A 72 -16.72 -15.37 4.86
N GLN A 73 -16.72 -14.76 3.68
CA GLN A 73 -17.22 -15.38 2.45
C GLN A 73 -16.09 -15.59 1.43
N ALA A 74 -16.09 -16.76 0.79
CA ALA A 74 -15.13 -17.04 -0.28
C ALA A 74 -15.42 -16.13 -1.48
N MET A 75 -14.41 -15.37 -1.91
CA MET A 75 -14.55 -14.40 -2.99
C MET A 75 -13.43 -14.56 -4.01
N GLU A 76 -13.73 -14.30 -5.28
CA GLU A 76 -12.70 -14.25 -6.32
C GLU A 76 -12.00 -12.88 -6.35
N LEU A 77 -10.73 -12.87 -6.75
CA LEU A 77 -9.93 -11.66 -6.86
C LEU A 77 -10.59 -10.57 -7.74
N LYS A 78 -11.35 -10.97 -8.77
CA LYS A 78 -12.01 -10.04 -9.69
C LYS A 78 -13.12 -9.23 -9.01
N ASP A 79 -13.83 -9.84 -8.06
CA ASP A 79 -14.96 -9.23 -7.38
C ASP A 79 -14.52 -8.37 -6.19
N LEU A 80 -13.29 -8.59 -5.68
CA LEU A 80 -12.71 -7.87 -4.56
C LEU A 80 -12.76 -6.35 -4.75
N LYS A 81 -12.44 -5.88 -5.96
CA LYS A 81 -12.42 -4.45 -6.29
C LYS A 81 -13.82 -3.84 -6.12
N ASP A 82 -14.84 -4.48 -6.70
CA ASP A 82 -16.21 -3.98 -6.65
C ASP A 82 -16.80 -4.08 -5.23
N ALA A 83 -16.45 -5.13 -4.47
CA ALA A 83 -16.81 -5.27 -3.07
C ALA A 83 -16.17 -4.16 -2.21
N ALA A 84 -14.88 -3.89 -2.40
CA ALA A 84 -14.18 -2.80 -1.69
C ALA A 84 -14.77 -1.43 -2.04
N ILE A 85 -15.13 -1.18 -3.31
CA ILE A 85 -15.81 0.06 -3.72
C ILE A 85 -17.14 0.22 -2.97
N LYS A 86 -17.98 -0.82 -2.95
CA LYS A 86 -19.27 -0.79 -2.25
C LYS A 86 -19.09 -0.53 -0.75
N PHE A 87 -18.10 -1.18 -0.13
CA PHE A 87 -17.80 -0.99 1.27
C PHE A 87 -17.36 0.44 1.57
N ILE A 88 -16.38 0.98 0.83
CA ILE A 88 -15.83 2.33 1.08
C ILE A 88 -16.88 3.40 0.77
N ASP A 89 -17.67 3.23 -0.30
CA ASP A 89 -18.66 4.21 -0.79
C ASP A 89 -20.04 4.10 -0.11
N ASN A 90 -20.21 3.24 0.90
CA ASN A 90 -21.51 2.99 1.53
C ASN A 90 -22.13 4.27 2.12
N GLY A 91 -21.37 5.00 2.93
CA GLY A 91 -21.77 6.31 3.46
C GLY A 91 -23.03 6.31 4.32
N GLY A 92 -23.34 5.20 5.00
CA GLY A 92 -24.55 5.01 5.81
C GLY A 92 -24.54 5.70 7.19
N GLY A 93 -23.44 6.33 7.58
CA GLY A 93 -23.24 6.90 8.90
C GLY A 93 -22.48 8.23 8.93
N ILE A 94 -21.84 8.49 10.06
CA ILE A 94 -21.11 9.74 10.35
C ILE A 94 -19.60 9.48 10.26
N GLY A 95 -18.88 10.32 9.52
CA GLY A 95 -17.43 10.23 9.36
C GLY A 95 -16.62 10.59 10.61
N ASN A 96 -15.29 10.55 10.48
CA ASN A 96 -14.39 11.16 11.46
C ASN A 96 -14.53 12.69 11.43
N PRO A 97 -14.39 13.38 12.58
CA PRO A 97 -14.38 14.84 12.61
C PRO A 97 -13.26 15.38 11.71
N MET A 98 -13.60 16.30 10.81
CA MET A 98 -12.60 17.04 10.04
C MET A 98 -11.82 17.99 10.94
N PRO A 99 -10.55 18.33 10.61
CA PRO A 99 -9.78 19.32 11.36
C PRO A 99 -10.55 20.64 11.46
N GLY A 100 -10.95 21.01 12.68
CA GLY A 100 -11.74 22.22 12.95
C GLY A 100 -13.26 22.03 13.13
N MET A 101 -13.78 20.79 13.09
CA MET A 101 -15.16 20.47 13.48
C MET A 101 -15.19 19.41 14.59
N GLU A 102 -16.02 19.62 15.62
CA GLU A 102 -16.18 18.68 16.75
C GLU A 102 -17.02 17.44 16.39
N ALA A 103 -17.88 17.54 15.38
CA ALA A 103 -18.74 16.46 14.92
C ALA A 103 -18.36 16.01 13.51
N GLY A 104 -18.39 14.70 13.27
CA GLY A 104 -18.30 14.15 11.92
C GLY A 104 -19.54 14.51 11.10
N THR A 105 -19.36 14.60 9.78
CA THR A 105 -20.44 14.86 8.84
C THR A 105 -20.88 13.58 8.14
N THR A 106 -22.10 13.60 7.59
CA THR A 106 -22.59 12.57 6.68
C THR A 106 -21.89 12.69 5.34
N CYS A 107 -21.73 11.56 4.63
CA CYS A 107 -21.10 11.59 3.33
C CYS A 107 -22.04 12.18 2.26
N ASN A 108 -21.70 13.33 1.71
CA ASN A 108 -22.49 13.98 0.65
C ASN A 108 -22.08 13.58 -0.77
N TYR A 109 -20.92 12.92 -0.90
CA TYR A 109 -20.35 12.49 -2.19
C TYR A 109 -20.37 10.97 -2.38
N CYS A 110 -20.85 10.23 -1.37
CA CYS A 110 -20.96 8.79 -1.43
C CYS A 110 -22.22 8.39 -2.22
N LYS A 111 -22.12 7.32 -3.02
CA LYS A 111 -23.24 6.82 -3.84
C LYS A 111 -23.65 5.38 -3.52
N GLY A 112 -23.16 4.82 -2.42
CA GLY A 112 -23.54 3.49 -1.96
C GLY A 112 -24.95 3.42 -1.38
N ASP A 113 -25.35 2.21 -1.01
CA ASP A 113 -26.71 1.86 -0.59
C ASP A 113 -27.08 2.35 0.81
N LYS A 114 -26.12 2.93 1.55
CA LYS A 114 -26.26 3.41 2.93
C LYS A 114 -26.76 2.31 3.88
N ASP A 115 -26.24 1.11 3.68
CA ASP A 115 -26.55 -0.05 4.52
C ASP A 115 -26.05 0.21 5.96
N PRO A 116 -26.91 0.10 6.99
CA PRO A 116 -26.52 0.23 8.40
C PRO A 116 -25.44 -0.76 8.86
N GLU A 117 -25.40 -1.94 8.24
CA GLU A 117 -24.47 -3.04 8.57
C GLU A 117 -23.10 -2.89 7.91
N SER A 118 -22.99 -2.00 6.91
CA SER A 118 -21.74 -1.70 6.21
C SER A 118 -21.07 -0.43 6.74
N SER A 119 -19.99 0.01 6.10
CA SER A 119 -19.15 1.10 6.61
C SER A 119 -19.91 2.42 6.77
N ASP A 120 -19.66 3.12 7.87
CA ASP A 120 -20.32 4.38 8.21
C ASP A 120 -19.88 5.51 7.23
N HIS A 121 -18.60 5.57 6.87
CA HIS A 121 -18.02 6.63 6.04
C HIS A 121 -16.64 6.23 5.49
N PRO A 122 -16.22 6.72 4.29
CA PRO A 122 -14.89 6.46 3.74
C PRO A 122 -13.71 6.77 4.67
N THR A 123 -13.87 7.76 5.55
CA THR A 123 -12.82 8.15 6.53
C THR A 123 -12.72 7.24 7.74
N LYS A 124 -13.72 6.40 7.99
CA LYS A 124 -13.74 5.38 9.05
C LYS A 124 -13.54 3.96 8.52
N ALA A 125 -13.78 3.74 7.23
CA ALA A 125 -13.57 2.49 6.55
C ALA A 125 -12.08 2.10 6.59
N VAL A 126 -11.78 0.97 7.22
CA VAL A 126 -10.45 0.39 7.32
C VAL A 126 -10.47 -0.95 6.60
N ILE A 127 -9.51 -1.18 5.71
CA ILE A 127 -9.33 -2.48 5.06
C ILE A 127 -8.22 -3.22 5.81
N SER A 128 -8.55 -4.38 6.38
CA SER A 128 -7.60 -5.25 7.05
C SER A 128 -7.24 -6.40 6.13
N VAL A 129 -5.99 -6.44 5.67
CA VAL A 129 -5.47 -7.55 4.86
C VAL A 129 -4.70 -8.48 5.78
N GLU A 130 -5.22 -9.69 5.96
CA GLU A 130 -4.57 -10.78 6.67
C GLU A 130 -4.04 -11.78 5.65
N SER A 131 -2.82 -12.26 5.84
CA SER A 131 -2.23 -13.27 4.95
C SER A 131 -1.57 -14.36 5.75
N ASP A 132 -1.85 -15.62 5.41
CA ASP A 132 -1.14 -16.74 6.01
C ASP A 132 0.32 -16.76 5.52
N ARG A 133 1.23 -17.24 6.36
CA ARG A 133 2.66 -17.42 6.07
C ARG A 133 2.95 -18.23 4.81
N GLY A 134 2.05 -19.12 4.40
CA GLY A 134 2.17 -19.92 3.19
C GLY A 134 1.58 -19.26 1.93
N THR A 135 1.05 -18.04 2.02
CA THR A 135 0.51 -17.31 0.88
C THR A 135 1.62 -16.94 -0.10
N GLU A 136 1.38 -17.14 -1.40
CA GLU A 136 2.31 -16.68 -2.41
C GLU A 136 2.38 -15.16 -2.45
N TYR A 137 3.59 -14.62 -2.51
CA TYR A 137 3.80 -13.17 -2.59
C TYR A 137 3.08 -12.55 -3.78
N GLY A 138 3.02 -13.25 -4.92
CA GLY A 138 2.29 -12.79 -6.11
C GLY A 138 0.79 -12.58 -5.85
N THR A 139 0.16 -13.49 -5.11
CA THR A 139 -1.24 -13.38 -4.70
C THR A 139 -1.46 -12.17 -3.80
N TYR A 140 -0.60 -11.98 -2.79
CA TYR A 140 -0.65 -10.81 -1.91
C TYR A 140 -0.56 -9.49 -2.69
N VAL A 141 0.38 -9.40 -3.64
CA VAL A 141 0.53 -8.22 -4.51
C VAL A 141 -0.72 -8.00 -5.37
N ALA A 142 -1.32 -9.08 -5.89
CA ALA A 142 -2.52 -8.99 -6.70
C ALA A 142 -3.71 -8.44 -5.89
N VAL A 143 -3.90 -8.92 -4.65
CA VAL A 143 -4.92 -8.40 -3.72
C VAL A 143 -4.70 -6.92 -3.46
N GLN A 144 -3.48 -6.53 -3.09
CA GLN A 144 -3.15 -5.12 -2.84
C GLN A 144 -3.43 -4.23 -4.07
N ASN A 145 -3.12 -4.72 -5.28
CA ASN A 145 -3.39 -3.99 -6.51
C ASN A 145 -4.89 -3.76 -6.75
N GLU A 146 -5.74 -4.76 -6.50
CA GLU A 146 -7.19 -4.61 -6.66
C GLU A 146 -7.79 -3.63 -5.62
N LEU A 147 -7.30 -3.66 -4.38
CA LEU A 147 -7.69 -2.67 -3.37
C LEU A 147 -7.23 -1.25 -3.75
N LEU A 148 -6.01 -1.09 -4.26
CA LEU A 148 -5.51 0.19 -4.76
C LEU A 148 -6.32 0.71 -5.95
N ARG A 149 -6.76 -0.19 -6.84
CA ARG A 149 -7.62 0.14 -7.97
C ARG A 149 -8.98 0.64 -7.49
N ALA A 150 -9.58 0.00 -6.49
CA ALA A 150 -10.84 0.46 -5.88
C ALA A 150 -10.73 1.91 -5.38
N TYR A 151 -9.67 2.26 -4.64
CA TYR A 151 -9.44 3.63 -4.20
C TYR A 151 -9.22 4.60 -5.37
N THR A 152 -8.48 4.17 -6.39
CA THR A 152 -8.21 5.01 -7.57
C THR A 152 -9.49 5.31 -8.34
N GLU A 153 -10.39 4.33 -8.48
CA GLU A 153 -11.69 4.49 -9.13
C GLU A 153 -12.58 5.48 -8.37
N LEU A 154 -12.68 5.33 -7.05
CA LEU A 154 -13.43 6.25 -6.18
C LEU A 154 -12.89 7.69 -6.24
N ARG A 155 -11.57 7.85 -6.18
CA ARG A 155 -10.90 9.16 -6.28
C ARG A 155 -11.08 9.78 -7.66
N ASN A 156 -10.94 8.98 -8.73
CA ASN A 156 -11.16 9.44 -10.09
C ASN A 156 -12.59 9.95 -10.29
N ARG A 157 -13.59 9.21 -9.80
CA ARG A 157 -15.00 9.61 -9.87
C ARG A 157 -15.24 10.94 -9.17
N LEU A 158 -14.77 11.10 -7.93
CA LEU A 158 -14.92 12.34 -7.18
C LEU A 158 -14.17 13.52 -7.83
N CYS A 159 -12.96 13.25 -8.33
CA CYS A 159 -12.16 14.26 -9.01
C CYS A 159 -12.81 14.73 -10.32
N GLN A 160 -13.40 13.81 -11.08
CA GLN A 160 -14.14 14.12 -12.30
C GLN A 160 -15.36 15.00 -12.00
N GLU A 161 -16.09 14.71 -10.92
CA GLU A 161 -17.27 15.49 -10.51
C GLU A 161 -16.91 16.90 -9.99
N LYS A 162 -15.84 17.02 -9.21
CA LYS A 162 -15.42 18.32 -8.62
C LYS A 162 -14.61 19.18 -9.58
N TYR A 163 -13.74 18.58 -10.38
CA TYR A 163 -12.70 19.30 -11.14
C TYR A 163 -12.71 19.01 -12.64
N GLY A 164 -13.54 18.08 -13.12
CA GLY A 164 -13.64 17.75 -14.55
C GLY A 164 -12.43 17.00 -15.12
N MET A 165 -11.55 16.46 -14.27
CA MET A 165 -10.37 15.70 -14.66
C MET A 165 -10.20 14.45 -13.79
N SER A 166 -9.48 13.45 -14.28
CA SER A 166 -9.17 12.26 -13.47
C SER A 166 -8.16 12.57 -12.38
N PHE A 167 -8.19 11.81 -11.29
CA PHE A 167 -7.22 11.92 -10.21
C PHE A 167 -5.81 11.53 -10.69
N THR A 168 -5.70 10.59 -11.62
CA THR A 168 -4.44 10.22 -12.27
C THR A 168 -3.82 11.38 -13.05
N GLU A 169 -4.61 12.12 -13.82
CA GLU A 169 -4.14 13.32 -14.53
C GLU A 169 -3.78 14.44 -13.56
N LEU A 170 -4.57 14.60 -12.48
CA LEU A 170 -4.29 15.60 -11.45
C LEU A 170 -2.96 15.34 -10.75
N GLU A 171 -2.68 14.09 -10.38
CA GLU A 171 -1.40 13.71 -9.79
C GLU A 171 -0.24 13.86 -10.78
N GLN A 172 -0.47 13.58 -12.06
CA GLN A 172 0.53 13.78 -13.10
C GLN A 172 0.85 15.27 -13.30
N ALA A 173 -0.16 16.13 -13.44
CA ALA A 173 0.01 17.57 -13.54
C ALA A 173 0.74 18.16 -12.31
N PHE A 174 0.47 17.61 -11.12
CA PHE A 174 1.19 18.01 -9.90
C PHE A 174 2.67 17.56 -9.91
N LYS A 175 2.98 16.39 -10.47
CA LYS A 175 4.37 15.94 -10.66
C LYS A 175 5.10 16.77 -11.72
N ASP A 176 4.44 17.08 -12.83
CA ASP A 176 4.99 17.85 -13.95
C ASP A 176 5.31 19.30 -13.54
N SER A 177 4.53 19.87 -12.63
CA SER A 177 4.82 21.17 -11.98
C SER A 177 5.93 21.11 -10.93
N ALA A 178 6.69 20.02 -10.86
CA ALA A 178 7.72 19.75 -9.85
C ALA A 178 7.22 19.87 -8.40
N ARG A 179 5.92 19.58 -8.16
CA ARG A 179 5.23 19.69 -6.87
C ARG A 179 5.22 21.10 -6.26
N LYS A 180 5.35 22.15 -7.08
CA LYS A 180 5.39 23.55 -6.63
C LYS A 180 4.03 24.25 -6.70
N ASP A 181 3.12 23.76 -7.53
CA ASP A 181 1.80 24.37 -7.68
C ASP A 181 0.92 24.08 -6.46
N GLU A 182 0.67 25.13 -5.67
CA GLU A 182 -0.15 25.05 -4.46
C GLU A 182 -1.62 24.75 -4.76
N SER A 183 -2.13 25.17 -5.93
CA SER A 183 -3.52 24.93 -6.32
C SER A 183 -3.77 23.44 -6.59
N LEU A 184 -2.87 22.79 -7.35
CA LEU A 184 -2.92 21.36 -7.62
C LEU A 184 -2.71 20.56 -6.34
N ARG A 185 -1.81 21.00 -5.47
CA ARG A 185 -1.60 20.39 -4.15
C ARG A 185 -2.89 20.35 -3.33
N LYS A 186 -3.60 21.48 -3.21
CA LYS A 186 -4.86 21.57 -2.45
C LYS A 186 -5.92 20.64 -3.02
N LYS A 187 -6.04 20.54 -4.35
CA LYS A 187 -6.98 19.60 -4.99
C LYS A 187 -6.63 18.14 -4.68
N VAL A 188 -5.35 17.77 -4.78
CA VAL A 188 -4.89 16.41 -4.45
C VAL A 188 -5.14 16.09 -2.98
N GLU A 189 -4.85 17.03 -2.07
CA GLU A 189 -5.09 16.86 -0.63
C GLU A 189 -6.58 16.74 -0.31
N ASP A 190 -7.48 17.52 -0.95
CA ASP A 190 -8.94 17.42 -0.76
C ASP A 190 -9.49 16.03 -1.15
N ILE A 191 -9.07 15.51 -2.31
CA ILE A 191 -9.49 14.18 -2.78
C ILE A 191 -8.92 13.07 -1.89
N LYS A 192 -7.65 13.18 -1.47
CA LYS A 192 -7.03 12.22 -0.53
C LYS A 192 -7.66 12.27 0.86
N ALA A 193 -8.10 13.44 1.32
CA ALA A 193 -8.81 13.60 2.58
C ALA A 193 -10.23 13.05 2.54
N SER A 194 -10.89 13.13 1.36
CA SER A 194 -12.22 12.56 1.15
C SER A 194 -12.19 11.03 1.14
N TYR A 195 -11.28 10.43 0.37
CA TYR A 195 -11.05 8.98 0.34
C TYR A 195 -9.64 8.64 0.87
N PRO A 196 -9.43 8.64 2.20
CA PRO A 196 -8.16 8.25 2.78
C PRO A 196 -7.95 6.76 2.54
N GLN A 197 -6.73 6.40 2.15
CA GLN A 197 -6.36 5.00 1.95
C GLN A 197 -5.88 4.44 3.29
N ILE A 198 -6.74 3.67 3.95
CA ILE A 198 -6.47 3.07 5.26
C ILE A 198 -6.46 1.55 5.10
N ILE A 199 -5.30 1.04 4.69
CA ILE A 199 -5.05 -0.40 4.55
C ILE A 199 -4.08 -0.83 5.65
N SER A 200 -4.58 -1.66 6.56
CA SER A 200 -3.78 -2.29 7.61
C SER A 200 -3.39 -3.69 7.15
N ASP A 201 -2.11 -4.02 7.25
CA ASP A 201 -1.68 -5.41 7.08
C ASP A 201 -1.59 -6.00 8.49
N THR A 202 -2.31 -7.08 8.73
CA THR A 202 -2.28 -7.81 10.00
C THR A 202 -1.54 -9.12 9.80
N ASP A 203 -0.60 -9.40 10.69
CA ASP A 203 -0.01 -10.73 10.78
C ASP A 203 -1.10 -11.75 11.13
N PRO A 204 -1.03 -12.98 10.58
CA PRO A 204 -2.04 -13.99 10.83
C PRO A 204 -2.13 -14.22 12.34
N THR A 205 -3.34 -14.10 12.87
CA THR A 205 -3.56 -14.52 14.26
C THR A 205 -3.29 -16.02 14.32
N ASN A 206 -2.32 -16.44 15.15
CA ASN A 206 -2.17 -17.86 15.48
C ASN A 206 -3.44 -18.29 16.20
N VAL A 207 -4.43 -18.72 15.44
CA VAL A 207 -5.51 -19.55 15.98
C VAL A 207 -4.86 -20.91 16.23
N GLN A 208 -4.53 -21.15 17.50
CA GLN A 208 -4.09 -22.45 18.01
C GLN A 208 -5.15 -23.52 17.77
#